data_AF-A0A433U636-F1
#
_entry.id   AF-A0A433U636-F1
#
_cell.length_a   1.000
_cell.length_b   1.000
_cell.length_c   1.000
_cell.angle_alpha   90.00
_cell.angle_beta   90.00
_cell.angle_gamma   90.00
#
_symmetry.space_group_name_H-M   'P 1'
#
loop_
_entity.id
_entity.type
_entity.pdbx_description
1 polymer ?
#
loop_
_entity_poly.entity_id
_entity_poly.type
_entity_poly.pdbx_seq_one_letter_code
_entity_poly.pdbx_strand_id
1 'polypeptide(L)'
;MYKISIRGKNQHIPEFPASVSPKWIHNHAICTASTLLYRDATFFVRPAAEEKLIEFFNDGLSPSSALGALHRSIEDDPNYVTIMGDRQIVPDYFFVNRLFNRYFENMYGKMKGEIMFADILKHVKSLDIKTANYIDRNDLIIAIVTPLVERVYQLVPQSGEIAFMDASDSMDSVPQLEENYGSIMQSTGVAGYPAVQDH
;
A
#
# COMPACT_ATOMS: atom_id res chain seq x y z
N MET A 1 -6.68 -30.30 -28.27
CA MET A 1 -5.41 -30.05 -28.98
C MET A 1 -5.24 -28.54 -29.08
N TYR A 2 -4.39 -27.93 -28.25
CA TYR A 2 -4.20 -26.48 -28.26
C TYR A 2 -3.07 -26.13 -29.23
N LYS A 3 -3.37 -25.35 -30.27
CA LYS A 3 -2.36 -24.80 -31.19
C LYS A 3 -1.98 -23.40 -30.69
N ILE A 4 -0.75 -23.23 -30.22
CA ILE A 4 -0.24 -21.91 -29.83
C ILE A 4 0.33 -21.25 -31.09
N SER A 5 -0.22 -20.09 -31.46
CA SER A 5 0.19 -19.31 -32.64
C SER A 5 1.12 -18.18 -32.20
N ILE A 6 2.39 -18.24 -32.59
CA ILE A 6 3.36 -17.18 -32.35
C ILE A 6 3.16 -16.14 -33.45
N ARG A 7 2.63 -14.96 -33.11
CA ARG A 7 2.39 -13.88 -34.09
C ARG A 7 3.71 -13.21 -34.49
N GLY A 8 4.28 -13.67 -35.60
CA GLY A 8 5.23 -12.91 -36.42
C GLY A 8 4.79 -13.04 -37.88
N LYS A 9 4.28 -11.95 -38.49
CA LYS A 9 3.92 -11.93 -39.91
C LYS A 9 5.20 -11.82 -40.74
N ASN A 10 5.89 -12.93 -40.95
CA ASN A 10 7.04 -12.98 -41.85
C ASN A 10 6.61 -13.64 -43.17
N GLN A 11 6.59 -12.86 -44.25
CA GLN A 11 5.95 -13.20 -45.53
C GLN A 11 6.66 -14.33 -46.30
N HIS A 12 7.86 -14.73 -45.86
CA HIS A 12 8.70 -15.77 -46.45
C HIS A 12 8.69 -17.10 -45.70
N ILE A 13 7.95 -17.20 -44.58
CA ILE A 13 7.86 -18.42 -43.78
C ILE A 13 6.51 -19.08 -44.08
N PRO A 14 6.46 -20.38 -44.46
CA PRO A 14 5.20 -21.08 -44.68
C PRO A 14 4.32 -21.03 -43.44
N GLU A 15 2.99 -21.11 -43.62
CA GLU A 15 2.01 -21.10 -42.53
C GLU A 15 2.36 -22.22 -41.52
N PHE A 16 2.99 -21.83 -40.41
CA PHE A 16 3.36 -22.68 -39.26
C PHE A 16 4.48 -23.71 -39.53
N PRO A 17 5.77 -23.30 -39.55
CA PRO A 17 6.89 -24.25 -39.72
C PRO A 17 7.10 -25.19 -38.51
N ALA A 18 6.50 -24.87 -37.36
CA ALA A 18 6.64 -25.64 -36.12
C ALA A 18 5.28 -25.90 -35.49
N SER A 19 4.89 -27.18 -35.44
CA SER A 19 3.75 -27.66 -34.67
C SER A 19 4.24 -28.20 -33.33
N VAL A 20 3.96 -27.49 -32.24
CA VAL A 20 4.25 -27.96 -30.89
C VAL A 20 3.04 -28.73 -30.37
N SER A 21 3.22 -30.02 -30.13
CA SER A 21 2.22 -30.87 -29.47
C SER A 21 2.71 -31.18 -28.05
N PRO A 22 2.33 -30.37 -27.04
CA PRO A 22 2.73 -30.65 -25.67
C PRO A 22 2.12 -31.99 -25.25
N LYS A 23 2.97 -32.97 -24.95
CA LYS A 23 2.56 -34.21 -24.31
C LYS A 23 2.52 -33.95 -22.82
N TRP A 24 1.41 -34.27 -22.16
CA TRP A 24 1.22 -34.09 -20.72
C TRP A 24 1.96 -35.18 -19.93
N ILE A 25 3.26 -35.28 -20.16
CA ILE A 25 4.16 -36.25 -19.53
C ILE A 25 5.15 -35.43 -18.74
N HIS A 26 5.01 -35.45 -17.43
CA HIS A 26 5.93 -34.78 -16.51
C HIS A 26 7.10 -35.72 -16.24
N ASN A 27 8.32 -35.20 -16.31
CA ASN A 27 9.55 -35.93 -15.95
C ASN A 27 9.80 -35.97 -14.43
N HIS A 28 8.82 -35.51 -13.65
CA HIS A 28 8.89 -35.43 -12.20
C HIS A 28 7.48 -35.64 -11.60
N ALA A 29 7.44 -35.92 -10.31
CA ALA A 29 6.19 -36.08 -9.58
C ALA A 29 5.46 -34.73 -9.44
N ILE A 30 4.25 -34.66 -9.98
CA ILE A 30 3.36 -33.49 -9.96
C ILE A 30 2.63 -33.29 -8.63
N CYS A 31 2.76 -34.23 -7.69
CA CYS A 31 2.17 -34.14 -6.35
C CYS A 31 3.28 -34.05 -5.30
N THR A 32 4.14 -33.04 -5.43
CA THR A 32 5.25 -32.77 -4.50
C THR A 32 4.99 -31.47 -3.75
N ALA A 33 5.54 -31.30 -2.54
CA ALA A 33 5.35 -30.09 -1.75
C ALA A 33 5.77 -28.82 -2.51
N SER A 34 6.78 -28.91 -3.37
CA SER A 34 7.21 -27.82 -4.26
C SER A 34 6.13 -27.37 -5.24
N THR A 35 5.15 -28.21 -5.60
CA THR A 35 4.02 -27.79 -6.46
C THR A 35 3.06 -26.83 -5.77
N LEU A 36 3.05 -26.80 -4.42
CA LEU A 36 2.25 -25.84 -3.65
C LEU A 36 2.69 -24.39 -3.90
N LEU A 37 3.99 -24.19 -4.19
CA LEU A 37 4.58 -22.89 -4.55
C LEU A 37 4.15 -22.40 -5.93
N TYR A 38 3.69 -23.29 -6.82
CA TYR A 38 3.30 -22.94 -8.19
C TYR A 38 1.80 -23.06 -8.42
N ARG A 39 1.01 -23.29 -7.37
CA ARG A 39 -0.44 -23.19 -7.45
C ARG A 39 -0.83 -21.79 -7.92
N ASP A 40 -1.82 -21.74 -8.79
CA ASP A 40 -2.29 -20.48 -9.35
C ASP A 40 -3.10 -19.71 -8.31
N ALA A 41 -2.38 -19.02 -7.42
CA ALA A 41 -2.95 -18.10 -6.45
C ALA A 41 -3.63 -16.89 -7.13
N THR A 42 -3.40 -16.67 -8.42
CA THR A 42 -4.05 -15.60 -9.17
C THR A 42 -5.56 -15.79 -9.30
N PHE A 43 -6.02 -17.04 -9.24
CA PHE A 43 -7.44 -17.40 -9.38
C PHE A 43 -8.06 -18.05 -8.13
N PHE A 44 -7.26 -18.69 -7.26
CA PHE A 44 -7.79 -19.45 -6.12
C PHE A 44 -6.94 -19.27 -4.85
N VAL A 45 -7.03 -18.08 -4.23
CA VAL A 45 -6.70 -17.94 -2.79
C VAL A 45 -7.91 -18.42 -1.99
N ARG A 46 -7.67 -19.02 -0.83
CA ARG A 46 -8.78 -19.43 0.04
C ARG A 46 -9.56 -18.19 0.49
N PRO A 47 -10.91 -18.19 0.45
CA PRO A 47 -11.71 -17.06 0.89
C PRO A 47 -11.34 -16.55 2.29
N ALA A 48 -11.03 -17.46 3.22
CA ALA A 48 -10.60 -17.11 4.58
C ALA A 48 -9.29 -16.29 4.63
N ALA A 49 -8.36 -16.49 3.69
CA ALA A 49 -7.13 -15.70 3.62
C ALA A 49 -7.39 -14.34 2.97
N GLU A 50 -8.28 -14.27 1.99
CA GLU A 50 -8.72 -13.01 1.36
C GLU A 50 -9.49 -12.13 2.35
N GLU A 51 -10.41 -12.69 3.12
CA GLU A 51 -11.16 -11.99 4.16
C GLU A 51 -10.25 -11.36 5.21
N LYS A 52 -9.27 -12.13 5.74
CA LYS A 52 -8.27 -11.59 6.69
C LYS A 52 -7.44 -10.45 6.10
N LEU A 53 -7.05 -10.56 4.82
CA LEU A 53 -6.33 -9.48 4.16
C LEU A 53 -7.19 -8.22 4.03
N ILE A 54 -8.48 -8.38 3.74
CA ILE A 54 -9.44 -7.28 3.69
C ILE A 54 -9.64 -6.64 5.08
N GLU A 55 -9.71 -7.44 6.15
CA GLU A 55 -9.74 -6.94 7.53
C GLU A 55 -8.50 -6.08 7.81
N PHE A 56 -7.30 -6.57 7.48
CA PHE A 56 -6.07 -5.80 7.64
C PHE A 56 -6.06 -4.51 6.81
N PHE A 57 -6.63 -4.52 5.60
CA PHE A 57 -6.74 -3.31 4.80
C PHE A 57 -7.68 -2.28 5.43
N ASN A 58 -8.76 -2.72 6.07
CA ASN A 58 -9.67 -1.85 6.81
C ASN A 58 -9.01 -1.28 8.07
N ASP A 59 -8.10 -2.03 8.69
CA ASP A 59 -7.25 -1.54 9.79
C ASP A 59 -6.14 -0.57 9.31
N GLY A 60 -6.10 -0.23 8.01
CA GLY A 60 -5.15 0.72 7.44
C GLY A 60 -3.78 0.13 7.13
N LEU A 61 -3.61 -1.20 7.15
CA LEU A 61 -2.34 -1.83 6.83
C LEU A 61 -2.05 -1.77 5.32
N SER A 62 -0.83 -1.36 4.97
CA SER A 62 -0.33 -1.45 3.59
C SER A 62 -0.18 -2.92 3.14
N PRO A 63 -0.11 -3.21 1.83
CA PRO A 63 0.01 -4.58 1.32
C PRO A 63 1.15 -5.39 1.94
N SER A 64 2.31 -4.76 2.17
CA SER A 64 3.47 -5.40 2.79
C SER A 64 3.21 -5.72 4.27
N SER A 65 2.65 -4.76 5.00
CA SER A 65 2.33 -4.90 6.42
C SER A 65 1.22 -5.92 6.67
N ALA A 66 0.20 -5.95 5.81
CA ALA A 66 -0.88 -6.93 5.84
C ALA A 66 -0.37 -8.35 5.58
N LEU A 67 0.54 -8.53 4.61
CA LEU A 67 1.19 -9.82 4.37
C LEU A 67 2.02 -10.25 5.58
N GLY A 68 2.78 -9.34 6.18
CA GLY A 68 3.53 -9.61 7.41
C GLY A 68 2.65 -9.91 8.62
N ALA A 69 1.47 -9.30 8.72
CA ALA A 69 0.47 -9.62 9.75
C ALA A 69 -0.13 -11.02 9.52
N LEU A 70 -0.43 -11.37 8.26
CA LEU A 70 -0.90 -12.69 7.90
C LEU A 70 0.14 -13.76 8.26
N HIS A 71 1.43 -13.51 7.97
CA HIS A 71 2.52 -14.41 8.35
C HIS A 71 2.56 -14.65 9.86
N ARG A 72 2.56 -13.58 10.65
CA ARG A 72 2.55 -13.65 12.12
C ARG A 72 1.36 -14.43 12.67
N SER A 73 0.19 -14.33 12.03
CA SER A 73 -1.01 -15.08 12.45
C SER A 73 -0.90 -16.61 12.32
N ILE A 74 0.11 -17.10 11.61
CA ILE A 74 0.33 -18.52 11.30
C ILE A 74 1.57 -19.07 12.02
N GLU A 75 2.41 -18.22 12.61
CA GLU A 75 3.69 -18.61 13.24
C GLU A 75 3.52 -19.67 14.35
N ASP A 76 2.41 -19.61 15.09
CA ASP A 76 2.11 -20.55 16.17
C ASP A 76 1.46 -21.87 15.69
N ASP A 77 1.17 -22.02 14.40
CA ASP A 77 0.54 -23.24 13.87
C ASP A 77 1.56 -24.40 13.81
N PRO A 78 1.21 -25.60 14.33
CA PRO A 78 2.09 -26.77 14.25
C PRO A 78 2.47 -27.17 12.82
N ASN A 79 1.69 -26.76 11.82
CA ASN A 79 1.94 -27.00 10.39
C ASN A 79 2.53 -25.78 9.67
N TYR A 80 3.09 -24.80 10.40
CA TYR A 80 3.65 -23.55 9.87
C TYR A 80 4.40 -23.74 8.55
N VAL A 81 5.39 -24.64 8.51
CA VAL A 81 6.23 -24.88 7.33
C VAL A 81 5.43 -25.30 6.10
N THR A 82 4.37 -26.10 6.30
CA THR A 82 3.52 -26.59 5.19
C THR A 82 2.56 -25.50 4.74
N ILE A 83 2.00 -24.73 5.67
CA ILE A 83 1.08 -23.63 5.38
C ILE A 83 1.82 -22.50 4.64
N MET A 84 3.03 -22.16 5.09
CA MET A 84 3.84 -21.11 4.47
C MET A 84 4.28 -21.43 3.04
N GLY A 85 4.37 -22.72 2.72
CA GLY A 85 4.64 -23.19 1.36
C GLY A 85 3.42 -23.24 0.45
N ASP A 86 2.20 -23.06 0.98
CA ASP A 86 0.96 -23.13 0.20
C ASP A 86 0.47 -21.72 -0.20
N ARG A 87 0.65 -21.39 -1.49
CA ARG A 87 0.24 -20.09 -2.03
C ARG A 87 -1.27 -19.84 -2.01
N GLN A 88 -2.10 -20.87 -1.75
CA GLN A 88 -3.53 -20.66 -1.54
C GLN A 88 -3.86 -20.11 -0.15
N ILE A 89 -3.00 -20.34 0.84
CA ILE A 89 -3.19 -19.88 2.21
C ILE A 89 -2.37 -18.61 2.45
N VAL A 90 -1.10 -18.62 2.01
CA VAL A 90 -0.19 -17.48 2.11
C VAL A 90 0.13 -16.99 0.69
N PRO A 91 -0.64 -16.01 0.19
CA PRO A 91 -0.47 -15.56 -1.18
C PRO A 91 0.84 -14.79 -1.37
N ASP A 92 1.25 -14.69 -2.63
CA ASP A 92 2.39 -13.87 -3.02
C ASP A 92 2.09 -12.37 -2.89
N TYR A 93 3.12 -11.55 -2.67
CA TYR A 93 2.99 -10.11 -2.53
C TYR A 93 2.28 -9.47 -3.72
N PHE A 94 2.57 -9.93 -4.95
CA PHE A 94 1.90 -9.43 -6.15
C PHE A 94 0.39 -9.72 -6.18
N PHE A 95 -0.07 -10.79 -5.53
CA PHE A 95 -1.49 -11.04 -5.34
C PHE A 95 -2.07 -10.05 -4.34
N VAL A 96 -1.45 -9.90 -3.16
CA VAL A 96 -1.90 -8.97 -2.10
C VAL A 96 -1.99 -7.54 -2.61
N ASN A 97 -0.98 -7.07 -3.35
CA ASN A 97 -0.96 -5.74 -3.93
C ASN A 97 -2.10 -5.52 -4.95
N ARG A 98 -2.39 -6.53 -5.79
CA ARG A 98 -3.53 -6.47 -6.74
C ARG A 98 -4.88 -6.51 -6.03
N LEU A 99 -4.99 -7.28 -4.95
CA LEU A 99 -6.20 -7.35 -4.13
C LEU A 99 -6.47 -6.00 -3.47
N PHE A 100 -5.43 -5.40 -2.87
CA PHE A 100 -5.49 -4.07 -2.26
C PHE A 100 -5.98 -3.02 -3.27
N ASN A 101 -5.31 -2.90 -4.42
CA ASN A 101 -5.71 -1.95 -5.44
C ASN A 101 -7.14 -2.17 -5.91
N ARG A 102 -7.57 -3.43 -6.12
CA ARG A 102 -8.96 -3.74 -6.50
C ARG A 102 -9.97 -3.37 -5.41
N TYR A 103 -9.63 -3.64 -4.15
CA TYR A 103 -10.48 -3.33 -2.99
C TYR A 103 -10.72 -1.81 -2.87
N PHE A 104 -9.63 -1.03 -2.94
CA PHE A 104 -9.70 0.42 -2.89
C PHE A 104 -10.30 1.03 -4.15
N GLU A 105 -10.02 0.48 -5.34
CA GLU A 105 -10.68 0.89 -6.59
C GLU A 105 -12.21 0.66 -6.53
N ASN A 106 -12.67 -0.38 -5.84
CA ASN A 106 -14.11 -0.62 -5.66
C ASN A 106 -14.73 0.34 -4.64
N MET A 107 -14.01 0.67 -3.56
CA MET A 107 -14.48 1.58 -2.50
C MET A 107 -14.51 3.04 -2.96
N TYR A 108 -13.44 3.49 -3.61
CA TYR A 108 -13.22 4.90 -3.97
C TYR A 108 -13.39 5.17 -5.48
N GLY A 109 -13.67 4.12 -6.28
CA GLY A 109 -13.69 4.19 -7.73
C GLY A 109 -12.28 4.15 -8.34
N LYS A 110 -12.21 4.20 -9.67
CA LYS A 110 -10.93 4.51 -10.35
C LYS A 110 -10.52 5.92 -9.98
N MET A 111 -9.71 6.05 -8.94
CA MET A 111 -9.23 7.32 -8.43
C MET A 111 -8.45 8.03 -9.53
N LYS A 112 -9.09 9.01 -10.16
CA LYS A 112 -8.38 10.02 -10.94
C LYS A 112 -7.82 11.01 -9.93
N GLY A 113 -6.51 11.24 -9.96
CA GLY A 113 -5.84 12.16 -9.02
C GLY A 113 -6.53 13.52 -8.90
N GLU A 114 -7.12 14.02 -9.98
CA GLU A 114 -7.90 15.26 -10.01
C GLU A 114 -9.12 15.26 -9.06
N ILE A 115 -9.86 14.14 -8.98
CA ILE A 115 -11.03 14.02 -8.11
C ILE A 115 -10.58 13.95 -6.64
N MET A 116 -9.52 13.19 -6.38
CA MET A 116 -8.93 13.08 -5.04
C MET A 116 -8.42 14.44 -4.53
N PHE A 117 -7.75 15.21 -5.38
CA PHE A 117 -7.29 16.56 -5.04
C PHE A 117 -8.45 17.49 -4.74
N ALA A 118 -9.55 17.40 -5.48
CA ALA A 118 -10.74 18.20 -5.21
C ALA A 118 -11.35 17.89 -3.83
N ASP A 119 -11.42 16.61 -3.45
CA ASP A 119 -11.94 16.19 -2.14
C ASP A 119 -11.01 16.60 -0.99
N ILE A 120 -9.70 16.44 -1.15
CA ILE A 120 -8.71 16.90 -0.16
C ILE A 120 -8.80 18.42 0.02
N LEU A 121 -8.86 19.20 -1.07
CA LEU A 121 -8.98 20.65 -0.99
C LEU A 121 -10.30 21.08 -0.35
N LYS A 122 -11.39 20.33 -0.56
CA LYS A 122 -12.67 20.56 0.12
C LYS A 122 -12.55 20.32 1.62
N HIS A 123 -11.87 19.25 2.02
CA HIS A 123 -11.64 18.94 3.43
C HIS A 123 -10.73 19.99 4.09
N VAL A 124 -9.62 20.36 3.46
CA VAL A 124 -8.71 21.40 3.96
C VAL A 124 -9.42 22.74 4.14
N LYS A 125 -10.32 23.13 3.21
CA LYS A 125 -11.15 24.33 3.35
C LYS A 125 -12.15 24.26 4.51
N SER A 126 -12.52 23.06 4.94
CA SER A 126 -13.41 22.88 6.11
C SER A 126 -12.68 23.04 7.43
N LEU A 127 -11.34 22.90 7.42
CA LEU A 127 -10.50 23.23 8.56
C LEU A 127 -10.37 24.75 8.61
N ASP A 128 -10.78 25.36 9.72
CA ASP A 128 -10.64 26.81 9.97
C ASP A 128 -9.18 27.18 10.29
N ILE A 129 -8.28 26.85 9.36
CA ILE A 129 -6.82 26.93 9.50
C ILE A 129 -6.26 27.62 8.27
N LYS A 130 -5.17 28.37 8.44
CA LYS A 130 -4.48 29.02 7.32
C LYS A 130 -3.79 27.97 6.46
N THR A 131 -4.23 27.85 5.21
CA THR A 131 -3.74 26.83 4.28
C THR A 131 -3.38 27.45 2.94
N ALA A 132 -2.31 26.97 2.31
CA ALA A 132 -1.98 27.26 0.92
C ALA A 132 -1.78 25.94 0.16
N ASN A 133 -2.15 25.91 -1.11
CA ASN A 133 -2.03 24.70 -1.93
C ASN A 133 -1.42 25.02 -3.29
N TYR A 134 -0.62 24.09 -3.82
CA TYR A 134 0.02 24.18 -5.13
C TYR A 134 0.02 22.81 -5.80
N ILE A 135 -0.19 22.77 -7.12
CA ILE A 135 -0.16 21.52 -7.89
C ILE A 135 0.98 21.63 -8.90
N ASP A 136 1.95 20.71 -8.82
CA ASP A 136 3.06 20.60 -9.79
C ASP A 136 3.04 19.22 -10.45
N ARG A 137 2.91 19.15 -11.77
CA ARG A 137 3.10 17.92 -12.59
C ARG A 137 2.38 16.64 -12.12
N ASN A 138 1.33 16.75 -11.29
CA ASN A 138 0.52 15.70 -10.61
C ASN A 138 0.76 15.53 -9.11
N ASP A 139 1.60 16.33 -8.48
CA ASP A 139 1.77 16.33 -7.03
C ASP A 139 0.99 17.49 -6.42
N LEU A 140 0.12 17.20 -5.45
CA LEU A 140 -0.59 18.20 -4.66
C LEU A 140 0.23 18.52 -3.41
N ILE A 141 0.72 19.74 -3.33
CA ILE A 141 1.44 20.27 -2.17
C ILE A 141 0.46 21.12 -1.35
N ILE A 142 0.37 20.84 -0.05
CA ILE A 142 -0.48 21.57 0.88
C ILE A 142 0.39 22.07 2.03
N ALA A 143 0.43 23.38 2.23
CA ALA A 143 1.04 24.01 3.39
C ALA A 143 -0.06 24.38 4.38
N ILE A 144 0.06 23.88 5.61
CA ILE A 144 -0.89 24.13 6.70
C ILE A 144 -0.18 24.90 7.81
N VAL A 145 -0.73 26.04 8.21
CA VAL A 145 -0.23 26.85 9.33
C VAL A 145 -1.24 26.78 10.46
N THR A 146 -0.93 25.96 11.46
CA THR A 146 -1.79 25.83 12.65
C THR A 146 -1.70 27.09 13.54
N PRO A 147 -2.71 27.36 14.38
CA PRO A 147 -2.66 28.47 15.32
C PRO A 147 -1.50 28.40 16.33
N LEU A 148 -0.95 27.19 16.56
CA LEU A 148 0.25 27.01 17.37
C LEU A 148 1.48 27.53 16.63
N VAL A 149 1.66 27.11 15.38
CA VAL A 149 2.78 27.53 14.52
C VAL A 149 2.73 29.05 14.29
N GLU A 150 1.55 29.63 14.09
CA GLU A 150 1.38 31.08 13.97
C GLU A 150 1.87 31.83 15.22
N ARG A 151 1.54 31.34 16.42
CA ARG A 151 2.03 31.94 17.68
C ARG A 151 3.54 31.83 17.82
N VAL A 152 4.13 30.70 17.42
CA VAL A 152 5.59 30.51 17.46
C VAL A 152 6.30 31.45 16.50
N TYR A 153 5.78 31.65 15.29
CA TYR A 153 6.33 32.62 14.33
C TYR A 153 6.29 34.08 14.84
N GLN A 154 5.28 34.45 15.64
CA GLN A 154 5.21 35.77 16.26
C GLN A 154 6.24 35.96 17.38
N LEU A 155 6.54 34.91 18.15
CA LEU A 155 7.48 34.97 19.28
C LEU A 155 8.93 34.78 18.86
N VAL A 156 9.19 33.93 17.86
CA VAL A 156 10.53 33.57 17.38
C VAL A 156 10.53 33.68 15.85
N PRO A 157 10.84 34.86 15.28
CA PRO A 157 10.80 35.07 13.83
C PRO A 157 11.67 34.12 13.01
N GLN A 158 12.79 33.65 13.60
CA GLN A 158 13.72 32.69 12.99
C GLN A 158 13.08 31.31 12.74
N SER A 159 12.02 30.96 13.45
CA SER A 159 11.33 29.68 13.26
C SER A 159 10.61 29.59 11.90
N GLY A 160 10.37 30.73 11.23
CA GLY A 160 9.77 30.77 9.88
C GLY A 160 10.63 30.17 8.77
N GLU A 161 11.91 29.87 9.04
CA GLU A 161 12.81 29.18 8.11
C GLU A 161 12.70 27.64 8.19
N ILE A 162 11.97 27.13 9.19
CA ILE A 162 11.85 25.71 9.47
C ILE A 162 10.44 25.24 9.09
N ALA A 163 10.35 24.25 8.20
CA ALA A 163 9.10 23.61 7.84
C ALA A 163 9.20 22.09 8.01
N PHE A 164 8.17 21.49 8.59
CA PHE A 164 8.01 20.04 8.60
C PHE A 164 7.32 19.63 7.30
N MET A 165 7.98 18.76 6.55
CA MET A 165 7.46 18.23 5.30
C MET A 165 7.18 16.74 5.50
N ASP A 166 5.96 16.35 5.20
CA ASP A 166 5.54 14.97 5.17
C ASP A 166 4.99 14.66 3.76
N ALA A 167 5.37 13.51 3.22
CA ALA A 167 4.99 13.08 1.89
C ALA A 167 4.12 11.84 2.04
N SER A 168 2.79 12.03 1.96
CA SER A 168 1.88 10.90 1.86
C SER A 168 1.95 10.32 0.45
N ASP A 169 2.56 9.16 0.29
CA ASP A 169 2.34 8.36 -0.92
C ASP A 169 0.92 7.78 -0.85
N SER A 170 0.31 7.61 -2.01
CA SER A 170 -1.13 7.58 -2.29
C SER A 170 -2.01 6.54 -1.56
N MET A 171 -1.53 5.82 -0.53
CA MET A 171 -2.31 4.81 0.19
C MET A 171 -2.01 4.73 1.71
N ASP A 172 -1.44 5.76 2.32
CA ASP A 172 -1.49 5.86 3.78
C ASP A 172 -2.90 6.27 4.20
N SER A 173 -3.58 5.35 4.87
CA SER A 173 -4.97 5.51 5.28
C SER A 173 -5.11 6.78 6.14
N VAL A 174 -6.16 7.58 5.90
CA VAL A 174 -6.53 8.79 6.67
C VAL A 174 -6.41 8.62 8.21
N PRO A 175 -6.69 7.45 8.82
CA PRO A 175 -6.46 7.21 10.24
C PRO A 175 -5.00 7.35 10.70
N GLN A 176 -4.03 6.96 9.86
CA GLN A 176 -2.59 7.07 10.20
C GLN A 176 -2.13 8.53 10.21
N LEU A 177 -2.75 9.39 9.41
CA LEU A 177 -2.51 10.83 9.48
C LEU A 177 -3.01 11.37 10.82
N GLU A 178 -4.21 11.00 11.28
CA GLU A 178 -4.72 11.47 12.59
C GLU A 178 -3.85 10.99 13.78
N GLU A 179 -3.35 9.75 13.74
CA GLU A 179 -2.44 9.25 14.78
C GLU A 179 -1.06 9.90 14.72
N ASN A 180 -0.48 10.07 13.53
CA ASN A 180 0.84 10.70 13.37
C ASN A 180 0.80 12.19 13.74
N TYR A 181 -0.22 12.93 13.30
CA TYR A 181 -0.37 14.35 13.64
C TYR A 181 -0.88 14.56 15.07
N GLY A 182 -1.68 13.63 15.61
CA GLY A 182 -2.11 13.63 17.01
C GLY A 182 -0.96 13.37 17.98
N SER A 183 -0.04 12.46 17.62
CA SER A 183 1.15 12.15 18.41
C SER A 183 2.21 13.26 18.38
N ILE A 184 2.40 13.93 17.22
CA ILE A 184 3.28 15.11 17.13
C ILE A 184 2.72 16.29 17.94
N MET A 185 1.39 16.44 18.01
CA MET A 185 0.72 17.44 18.85
C MET A 185 0.82 17.13 20.36
N GLN A 186 0.94 15.86 20.76
CA GLN A 186 1.07 15.47 22.17
C GLN A 186 2.53 15.44 22.66
N SER A 187 3.49 15.07 21.80
CA SER A 187 4.91 14.97 22.14
C SER A 187 5.65 16.32 22.25
N THR A 188 5.04 17.42 21.81
CA THR A 188 5.54 18.78 22.07
C THR A 188 5.11 19.34 23.43
N GLY A 189 4.32 18.57 24.20
CA GLY A 189 4.13 18.78 25.63
C GLY A 189 5.20 18.04 26.43
N VAL A 190 5.97 18.79 27.23
CA VAL A 190 6.98 18.33 28.20
C VAL A 190 8.41 18.15 27.63
N ALA A 191 9.04 19.28 27.31
CA ALA A 191 10.46 19.47 27.63
C ALA A 191 10.55 20.58 28.69
N GLY A 192 10.58 20.18 29.95
CA GLY A 192 10.84 21.10 31.05
C GLY A 192 12.24 21.69 30.91
N TYR A 193 12.33 23.01 30.76
CA TYR A 193 13.59 23.72 30.93
C TYR A 193 14.00 23.64 32.42
N PRO A 194 15.21 23.17 32.77
CA PRO A 194 15.71 23.36 34.12
C PRO A 194 15.93 24.85 34.35
N ALA A 195 15.33 25.37 35.42
CA ALA A 195 15.52 26.73 35.88
C ALA A 195 17.01 26.99 36.12
N VAL A 196 17.56 27.97 35.39
CA VAL A 196 18.88 28.54 35.70
C VAL A 196 18.71 29.35 36.98
N GLN A 197 19.30 28.88 38.07
CA GLN A 197 19.43 29.65 39.30
C GLN A 197 20.53 30.70 39.10
N ASP A 198 20.14 31.97 39.18
CA ASP A 198 21.04 33.10 39.27
C ASP A 198 21.85 33.03 40.59
N HIS A 199 23.17 33.08 40.46
CA HIS A 199 24.11 33.42 41.53
C HIS A 199 25.01 34.56 41.06
#